data_AF-A0ABD2VSJ9-F1
#
_entry.id   AF-A0ABD2VSJ9-F1
#
_cell.length_a   1.000
_cell.length_b   1.000
_cell.length_c   1.000
_cell.angle_alpha   90.00
_cell.angle_beta   90.00
_cell.angle_gamma   90.00
#
_symmetry.space_group_name_H-M   'P 1'
#
loop_
_entity.id
_entity.type
_entity.pdbx_description
1 polymer ?
#
loop_
_entity_poly.entity_id
_entity_poly.type
_entity_poly.pdbx_seq_one_letter_code
_entity_poly.pdbx_strand_id
1 'polypeptide(L)'
;MLGKLAKFVQAHGPAAKDRDQIAPESAKEPTTTTTTTTDNNESSAGESTTAEPVQDRAVADCGSVDYNEHVARELALIEPQMGSLRDWSAGLLKNLAEYLGLYESDIVKIVDAWIDGLTDEMTRYYRQRLDELDRQREFVDVRVYEVRREELSSHRSLLDIHKQRVLQWLGEAVNYFPDFSGLLQDYSDRCNRAIAEKGPRLKKSLPVMRLLDTIEKFKQECSNKIDHEIEDVNHTLSRSVNIVEESNEIFMSQVVSFDDGGNYGSEEIATAKKEIDALEKILHKDDTGNRQKVAKIAQQASDRLNDIHKKFFDVFVSQL
;
A
#
# COMPACT_ATOMS: atom_id res chain seq x y z
N MET A 1 7.45 -6.53 13.05
CA MET A 1 7.06 -5.84 11.79
C MET A 1 7.17 -6.70 10.54
N LEU A 2 8.15 -7.60 10.41
CA LEU A 2 8.30 -8.48 9.22
C LEU A 2 7.14 -9.47 8.98
N GLY A 3 6.41 -9.88 10.03
CA GLY A 3 5.27 -10.80 9.90
C GLY A 3 3.99 -10.21 9.27
N LYS A 4 3.86 -8.87 9.21
CA LYS A 4 2.70 -8.21 8.60
C LYS A 4 2.89 -7.96 7.10
N LEU A 5 4.12 -7.79 6.63
CA LEU A 5 4.42 -7.66 5.19
C LEU A 5 4.17 -8.97 4.41
N ALA A 6 4.45 -10.13 5.04
CA ALA A 6 4.25 -11.44 4.41
C ALA A 6 2.77 -11.75 4.09
N LYS A 7 1.84 -11.27 4.92
CA LYS A 7 0.40 -11.48 4.71
C LYS A 7 -0.19 -10.59 3.60
N PHE A 8 0.39 -9.41 3.38
CA PHE A 8 -0.07 -8.48 2.35
C PHE A 8 0.30 -8.96 0.93
N VAL A 9 1.51 -9.52 0.75
CA VAL A 9 1.95 -10.08 -0.53
C VAL A 9 1.15 -11.34 -0.91
N GLN A 10 0.67 -12.10 0.07
CA GLN A 10 -0.12 -13.32 -0.17
C GLN A 10 -1.59 -13.03 -0.51
N ALA A 11 -2.12 -11.85 -0.14
CA ALA A 11 -3.51 -11.45 -0.41
C ALA A 11 -3.68 -10.72 -1.76
N HIS A 12 -2.61 -10.12 -2.31
CA HIS A 12 -2.66 -9.28 -3.52
C HIS A 12 -1.68 -9.71 -4.63
N GLY A 13 -1.21 -10.96 -4.58
CA GLY A 13 -0.47 -11.55 -5.70
C GLY A 13 -1.34 -11.64 -6.96
N PRO A 14 -0.80 -11.35 -8.16
CA PRO A 14 -1.56 -11.46 -9.40
C PRO A 14 -2.03 -12.90 -9.60
N ALA A 15 -3.33 -13.05 -9.87
CA ALA A 15 -3.92 -14.33 -10.25
C ALA A 15 -3.20 -14.85 -11.50
N ALA A 16 -2.48 -15.96 -11.36
CA ALA A 16 -1.92 -16.70 -12.46
C ALA A 16 -3.07 -17.20 -13.34
N LYS A 17 -3.27 -16.56 -14.49
CA LYS A 17 -4.07 -17.07 -15.60
C LYS A 17 -3.14 -17.39 -16.76
N ASP A 18 -3.22 -18.66 -17.16
CA ASP A 18 -3.06 -19.20 -18.51
C ASP A 18 -1.95 -18.61 -19.38
N ARG A 19 -0.85 -19.35 -19.45
CA ARG A 19 -0.05 -19.44 -20.67
C ARG A 19 0.33 -20.89 -20.95
N ASP A 20 -0.54 -21.52 -21.71
CA ASP A 20 -0.25 -22.73 -22.48
C ASP A 20 0.79 -22.43 -23.58
N GLN A 21 1.68 -23.41 -23.75
CA GLN A 21 2.25 -23.90 -25.02
C GLN A 21 2.96 -22.91 -25.95
N ILE A 22 4.30 -22.86 -25.86
CA ILE A 22 5.18 -22.80 -27.04
C ILE A 22 6.36 -23.76 -26.81
N ALA A 23 6.58 -24.65 -27.79
CA ALA A 23 7.57 -25.72 -27.81
C ALA A 23 9.03 -25.20 -27.80
N PRO A 24 10.00 -26.03 -27.34
CA PRO A 24 11.41 -25.68 -27.39
C PRO A 24 12.03 -26.07 -28.74
N GLU A 25 12.54 -25.08 -29.47
CA GLU A 25 13.33 -25.27 -30.68
C GLU A 25 14.83 -25.16 -30.33
N SER A 26 15.54 -26.29 -30.48
CA SER A 26 16.94 -26.43 -30.91
C SER A 26 17.95 -25.35 -30.44
N ALA A 27 18.83 -25.72 -29.50
CA ALA A 27 20.17 -25.14 -29.43
C ALA A 27 21.22 -26.25 -29.22
N LYS A 28 22.13 -26.29 -30.19
CA LYS A 28 23.20 -27.26 -30.40
C LYS A 28 24.22 -27.27 -29.25
N GLU A 29 24.70 -28.48 -28.94
CA GLU A 29 25.89 -28.74 -28.14
C GLU A 29 27.12 -28.01 -28.73
N PRO A 30 28.00 -27.44 -27.90
CA PRO A 30 29.38 -27.19 -28.27
C PRO A 30 30.25 -28.39 -27.88
N THR A 31 30.74 -29.09 -28.90
CA THR A 31 31.79 -30.10 -28.84
C THR A 31 33.11 -29.45 -28.39
N THR A 32 33.64 -29.84 -27.23
CA THR A 32 34.99 -29.46 -26.81
C THR A 32 35.98 -30.48 -27.38
N THR A 33 36.74 -30.04 -28.39
CA THR A 33 37.83 -30.77 -29.01
C THR A 33 39.06 -30.74 -28.11
N THR A 34 39.51 -31.91 -27.66
CA THR A 34 40.82 -32.10 -27.04
C THR A 34 41.91 -31.89 -28.10
N THR A 35 42.70 -30.83 -27.99
CA THR A 35 43.91 -30.64 -28.78
C THR A 35 45.12 -30.87 -27.88
N THR A 36 45.69 -32.06 -27.99
CA THR A 36 47.01 -32.40 -27.44
C THR A 36 48.06 -31.79 -28.35
N THR A 37 48.81 -30.81 -27.85
CA THR A 37 50.01 -30.28 -28.52
C THR A 37 51.21 -30.78 -27.74
N THR A 38 51.84 -31.81 -28.27
CA THR A 38 53.19 -32.26 -27.89
C THR A 38 54.06 -31.99 -29.09
N ASP A 39 55.08 -31.15 -28.91
CA ASP A 39 56.29 -30.97 -29.74
C ASP A 39 56.98 -29.73 -29.13
N ASN A 40 58.29 -29.60 -29.01
CA ASN A 40 59.45 -30.48 -29.12
C ASN A 40 60.65 -29.60 -28.70
N ASN A 41 61.82 -30.23 -28.60
CA ASN A 41 63.15 -29.64 -28.77
C ASN A 41 63.68 -28.84 -27.56
N GLU A 42 64.96 -28.92 -27.20
CA GLU A 42 66.18 -29.38 -27.86
C GLU A 42 67.24 -29.43 -26.73
N SER A 43 68.11 -30.44 -26.63
CA SER A 43 69.41 -30.54 -27.31
C SER A 43 70.55 -30.60 -26.29
N SER A 44 71.57 -31.37 -26.67
CA SER A 44 72.97 -31.45 -26.22
C SER A 44 73.28 -32.85 -25.71
N ALA A 45 73.70 -33.81 -26.55
CA ALA A 45 74.96 -33.87 -27.31
C ALA A 45 76.21 -33.67 -26.41
N GLY A 46 77.01 -34.73 -26.32
CA GLY A 46 78.28 -34.84 -25.58
C GLY A 46 78.64 -36.31 -25.39
N GLU A 47 79.10 -36.97 -26.47
CA GLU A 47 80.49 -37.45 -26.62
C GLU A 47 80.84 -38.63 -25.70
N SER A 48 80.85 -39.85 -26.23
CA SER A 48 82.00 -40.48 -26.92
C SER A 48 83.12 -40.87 -25.96
N THR A 49 83.17 -42.16 -25.59
CA THR A 49 84.44 -42.89 -25.62
C THR A 49 84.21 -44.38 -25.85
N THR A 50 84.77 -44.83 -26.96
CA THR A 50 85.01 -46.19 -27.42
C THR A 50 85.67 -47.07 -26.35
N ALA A 51 85.07 -48.21 -26.05
CA ALA A 51 85.73 -49.29 -25.32
C ALA A 51 86.74 -49.98 -26.27
N GLU A 52 88.03 -49.78 -26.03
CA GLU A 52 89.09 -50.54 -26.69
C GLU A 52 89.12 -52.00 -26.21
N PRO A 53 89.47 -52.97 -27.07
CA PRO A 53 89.69 -54.35 -26.66
C PRO A 53 91.05 -54.46 -25.98
N VAL A 54 91.07 -54.83 -24.70
CA VAL A 54 92.31 -55.15 -23.98
C VAL A 54 92.86 -56.47 -24.51
N GLN A 55 93.95 -56.38 -25.28
CA GLN A 55 94.78 -57.52 -25.65
C GLN A 55 95.61 -58.03 -24.46
N ASP A 56 95.79 -59.34 -24.48
CA ASP A 56 96.66 -60.19 -23.66
C ASP A 56 97.82 -59.52 -22.91
N ARG A 57 97.89 -59.81 -21.60
CA ARG A 57 99.18 -60.05 -20.97
C ARG A 57 99.12 -61.25 -20.04
N ALA A 58 99.95 -62.22 -20.41
CA ALA A 58 100.25 -63.42 -19.66
C ALA A 58 100.69 -63.13 -18.22
N VAL A 59 100.19 -63.98 -17.33
CA VAL A 59 100.75 -64.45 -16.05
C VAL A 59 102.10 -63.83 -15.66
N ALA A 60 102.11 -63.10 -14.55
CA ALA A 60 103.31 -62.94 -13.73
C ALA A 60 102.95 -62.81 -12.26
N ASP A 61 103.46 -63.80 -11.52
CA ASP A 61 103.95 -63.71 -10.15
C ASP A 61 102.95 -63.63 -9.00
N CYS A 62 102.74 -64.80 -8.40
CA CYS A 62 102.14 -64.99 -7.09
C CYS A 62 103.16 -64.56 -6.02
N GLY A 63 103.35 -63.25 -5.88
CA GLY A 63 104.09 -62.66 -4.77
C GLY A 63 103.23 -62.73 -3.50
N SER A 64 103.79 -63.27 -2.41
CA SER A 64 103.11 -63.35 -1.11
C SER A 64 102.63 -61.97 -0.67
N VAL A 65 101.33 -61.71 -0.81
CA VAL A 65 100.68 -60.54 -0.25
C VAL A 65 100.87 -60.62 1.26
N ASP A 66 101.60 -59.69 1.86
CA ASP A 66 101.61 -59.53 3.31
C ASP A 66 100.19 -59.16 3.72
N TYR A 67 99.49 -60.16 4.27
CA TYR A 67 98.08 -60.07 4.63
C TYR A 67 97.85 -58.89 5.60
N ASN A 68 98.83 -58.58 6.45
CA ASN A 68 98.75 -57.46 7.38
C ASN A 68 98.81 -56.10 6.67
N GLU A 69 99.61 -55.98 5.61
CA GLU A 69 99.71 -54.74 4.83
C GLU A 69 98.44 -54.50 3.99
N HIS A 70 97.86 -55.57 3.44
CA HIS A 70 96.58 -55.48 2.73
C HIS A 70 95.44 -55.10 3.68
N VAL A 71 95.33 -55.75 4.84
CA VAL A 71 94.33 -55.41 5.86
C VAL A 71 94.50 -53.98 6.37
N ALA A 72 95.73 -53.52 6.60
CA ALA A 72 95.99 -52.14 7.00
C ALA A 72 95.59 -51.11 5.92
N ARG A 73 95.83 -51.42 4.64
CA ARG A 73 95.44 -50.57 3.51
C ARG A 73 93.93 -50.50 3.35
N GLU A 74 93.23 -51.62 3.46
CA GLU A 74 91.76 -51.65 3.43
C GLU A 74 91.15 -50.91 4.63
N LEU A 75 91.68 -51.12 5.85
CA LEU A 75 91.25 -50.38 7.04
C LEU A 75 91.48 -48.87 6.89
N ALA A 76 92.58 -48.44 6.27
CA ALA A 76 92.87 -47.04 6.00
C ALA A 76 91.93 -46.40 4.96
N LEU A 77 91.27 -47.21 4.11
CA LEU A 77 90.29 -46.73 3.13
C LEU A 77 88.88 -46.61 3.72
N ILE A 78 88.55 -47.38 4.75
CA ILE A 78 87.21 -47.40 5.36
C ILE A 78 86.85 -46.02 5.93
N GLU A 79 87.75 -45.36 6.65
CA GLU A 79 87.44 -44.05 7.27
C GLU A 79 87.16 -42.95 6.24
N PRO A 80 87.99 -42.74 5.19
CA PRO A 80 87.66 -41.84 4.09
C PRO A 80 86.37 -42.21 3.34
N GLN A 81 86.11 -43.50 3.12
CA GLN A 81 84.89 -43.96 2.45
C GLN A 81 83.63 -43.71 3.30
N MET A 82 83.70 -43.95 4.61
CA MET A 82 82.63 -43.60 5.55
C MET A 82 82.42 -42.09 5.62
N GLY A 83 83.49 -41.29 5.58
CA GLY A 83 83.43 -39.83 5.48
C GLY A 83 82.70 -39.37 4.22
N SER A 84 83.10 -39.90 3.05
CA SER A 84 82.45 -39.58 1.77
C SER A 84 80.98 -39.99 1.74
N LEU A 85 80.62 -41.13 2.34
CA LEU A 85 79.22 -41.58 2.43
C LEU A 85 78.40 -40.66 3.34
N ARG A 86 78.99 -40.20 4.44
CA ARG A 86 78.37 -39.23 5.35
C ARG A 86 78.15 -37.89 4.66
N ASP A 87 79.12 -37.39 3.91
CA ASP A 87 78.99 -36.12 3.18
C ASP A 87 77.95 -36.22 2.06
N TRP A 88 77.94 -37.34 1.32
CA TRP A 88 76.90 -37.61 0.32
C TRP A 88 75.49 -37.66 0.94
N SER A 89 75.32 -38.38 2.05
CA SER A 89 74.01 -38.47 2.72
C SER A 89 73.55 -37.13 3.31
N ALA A 90 74.48 -36.31 3.85
CA ALA A 90 74.19 -34.96 4.31
C ALA A 90 73.77 -34.04 3.14
N GLY A 91 74.45 -34.13 2.00
CA GLY A 91 74.08 -33.40 0.77
C GLY A 91 72.70 -33.80 0.24
N LEU A 92 72.39 -35.09 0.25
CA LEU A 92 71.07 -35.60 -0.14
C LEU A 92 69.96 -35.07 0.77
N LEU A 93 70.15 -35.13 2.10
CA LEU A 93 69.17 -34.62 3.07
C LEU A 93 68.96 -33.11 2.93
N LYS A 94 70.03 -32.35 2.69
CA LYS A 94 69.96 -30.91 2.44
C LYS A 94 69.15 -30.60 1.17
N ASN A 95 69.43 -31.29 0.06
CA ASN A 95 68.69 -31.11 -1.18
C ASN A 95 67.21 -31.50 -1.03
N LEU A 96 66.91 -32.58 -0.30
CA LEU A 96 65.53 -32.98 0.00
C LEU A 96 64.80 -31.90 0.80
N ALA A 97 65.45 -31.29 1.80
CA ALA A 97 64.88 -30.21 2.59
C ALA A 97 64.63 -28.94 1.75
N GLU A 98 65.57 -28.57 0.87
CA GLU A 98 65.42 -27.44 -0.05
C GLU A 98 64.27 -27.67 -1.05
N TYR A 99 64.17 -28.87 -1.62
CA TYR A 99 63.06 -29.25 -2.50
C TYR A 99 61.72 -29.21 -1.76
N LEU A 100 61.66 -29.72 -0.52
CA LEU A 100 60.44 -29.69 0.29
C LEU A 100 59.99 -28.25 0.54
N GLY A 101 60.91 -27.34 0.90
CA GLY A 101 60.61 -25.93 1.10
C GLY A 101 60.13 -25.22 -0.16
N LEU A 102 60.66 -25.58 -1.34
CA LEU A 102 60.17 -25.07 -2.63
C LEU A 102 58.74 -25.54 -2.91
N TYR A 103 58.44 -26.83 -2.71
CA TYR A 103 57.09 -27.35 -2.88
C TYR A 103 56.09 -26.72 -1.91
N GLU A 104 56.46 -26.54 -0.64
CA GLU A 104 55.62 -25.83 0.33
C GLU A 104 55.32 -24.40 -0.13
N SER A 105 56.35 -23.66 -0.60
CA SER A 105 56.15 -22.30 -1.10
C SER A 105 55.26 -22.25 -2.34
N ASP A 106 55.41 -23.18 -3.27
CA ASP A 106 54.62 -23.19 -4.51
C ASP A 106 53.18 -23.62 -4.25
N ILE A 107 52.95 -24.58 -3.36
CA ILE A 107 51.61 -24.96 -2.91
C ILE A 107 50.91 -23.78 -2.23
N VAL A 108 51.59 -23.06 -1.33
CA VAL A 108 51.01 -21.87 -0.67
C VAL A 108 50.61 -20.82 -1.70
N LYS A 109 51.46 -20.50 -2.68
CA LYS A 109 51.12 -19.54 -3.76
C LYS A 109 49.89 -19.97 -4.56
N ILE A 110 49.78 -21.26 -4.88
CA ILE A 110 48.63 -21.80 -5.62
C ILE A 110 47.36 -21.68 -4.77
N VAL A 111 47.44 -22.03 -3.49
CA VAL A 111 46.30 -21.96 -2.56
C VAL A 111 45.86 -20.51 -2.36
N ASP A 112 46.79 -19.57 -2.15
CA ASP A 112 46.48 -18.15 -1.99
C ASP A 112 45.80 -17.59 -3.25
N ALA A 113 46.34 -17.87 -4.44
CA ALA A 113 45.72 -17.45 -5.70
C ALA A 113 44.33 -18.06 -5.90
N TRP A 114 44.11 -19.29 -5.45
CA TRP A 114 42.80 -19.94 -5.52
C TRP A 114 41.80 -19.31 -4.54
N ILE A 115 42.24 -19.00 -3.31
CA ILE A 115 41.42 -18.30 -2.30
C ILE A 115 41.04 -16.90 -2.81
N ASP A 116 41.99 -16.17 -3.39
CA ASP A 116 41.73 -14.83 -3.95
C ASP A 116 40.72 -14.92 -5.10
N GLY A 117 40.88 -15.88 -6.01
CA GLY A 117 39.94 -16.12 -7.11
C GLY A 117 38.51 -16.44 -6.63
N LEU A 118 38.38 -17.30 -5.61
CA LEU A 118 37.08 -17.61 -4.99
C LEU A 118 36.49 -16.38 -4.28
N THR A 119 37.33 -15.60 -3.61
CA THR A 119 36.91 -14.38 -2.89
C THR A 119 36.40 -13.33 -3.88
N ASP A 120 37.07 -13.15 -5.00
CA ASP A 120 36.66 -12.23 -6.07
C ASP A 120 35.35 -12.67 -6.73
N GLU A 121 35.20 -13.98 -7.01
CA GLU A 121 33.97 -14.52 -7.58
C GLU A 121 32.78 -14.31 -6.63
N MET A 122 32.95 -14.64 -5.35
CA MET A 122 31.92 -14.45 -4.33
C MET A 122 31.60 -12.96 -4.13
N THR A 123 32.61 -12.10 -4.11
CA THR A 123 32.44 -10.64 -4.00
C THR A 123 31.63 -10.11 -5.17
N ARG A 124 31.95 -10.54 -6.41
CA ARG A 124 31.20 -10.16 -7.61
C ARG A 124 29.75 -10.65 -7.55
N TYR A 125 29.53 -11.90 -7.15
CA TYR A 125 28.19 -12.46 -6.99
C TYR A 125 27.34 -11.66 -6.00
N TYR A 126 27.88 -11.36 -4.81
CA TYR A 126 27.15 -10.60 -3.81
C TYR A 126 26.89 -9.15 -4.22
N ARG A 127 27.84 -8.48 -4.90
CA ARG A 127 27.61 -7.14 -5.45
C ARG A 127 26.44 -7.13 -6.44
N GLN A 128 26.43 -8.08 -7.39
CA GLN A 128 25.31 -8.21 -8.33
C GLN A 128 23.99 -8.47 -7.61
N ARG A 129 23.99 -9.29 -6.55
CA ARG A 129 22.79 -9.58 -5.77
C ARG A 129 22.29 -8.35 -5.00
N LEU A 130 23.20 -7.55 -4.44
CA LEU A 130 22.86 -6.30 -3.77
C LEU A 130 22.28 -5.28 -4.76
N ASP A 131 22.91 -5.09 -5.92
CA ASP A 131 22.41 -4.19 -6.96
C ASP A 131 20.99 -4.57 -7.42
N GLU A 132 20.70 -5.87 -7.57
CA GLU A 132 19.37 -6.34 -7.92
C GLU A 132 18.34 -6.07 -6.81
N LEU A 133 18.72 -6.28 -5.54
CA LEU A 133 17.85 -5.97 -4.41
C LEU A 133 17.57 -4.46 -4.30
N ASP A 134 18.57 -3.61 -4.57
CA ASP A 134 18.42 -2.16 -4.57
C ASP A 134 17.46 -1.71 -5.69
N ARG A 135 17.57 -2.26 -6.90
CA ARG A 135 16.60 -2.00 -7.98
C ARG A 135 15.18 -2.44 -7.62
N GLN A 136 15.04 -3.61 -7.00
CA GLN A 136 13.72 -4.09 -6.56
C GLN A 136 13.12 -3.19 -5.50
N ARG A 137 13.95 -2.71 -4.56
CA ARG A 137 13.51 -1.76 -3.54
C ARG A 137 13.06 -0.44 -4.16
N GLU A 138 13.85 0.12 -5.07
CA GLU A 138 13.50 1.36 -5.77
C GLU A 138 12.20 1.21 -6.56
N PHE A 139 12.01 0.08 -7.25
CA PHE A 139 10.76 -0.23 -7.94
C PHE A 139 9.57 -0.31 -6.99
N VAL A 140 9.74 -0.94 -5.82
CA VAL A 140 8.70 -0.99 -4.78
C VAL A 140 8.37 0.41 -4.28
N ASP A 141 9.37 1.24 -4.00
CA ASP A 141 9.16 2.61 -3.50
C ASP A 141 8.40 3.47 -4.52
N VAL A 142 8.79 3.41 -5.81
CA VAL A 142 8.08 4.11 -6.89
C VAL A 142 6.64 3.63 -7.00
N ARG A 143 6.42 2.31 -7.03
CA ARG A 143 5.08 1.73 -7.16
C ARG A 143 4.19 2.06 -5.96
N VAL A 144 4.73 1.98 -4.75
CA VAL A 144 3.99 2.33 -3.52
C VAL A 144 3.63 3.82 -3.54
N TYR A 145 4.53 4.68 -4.00
CA TYR A 145 4.25 6.11 -4.15
C TYR A 145 3.13 6.37 -5.18
N GLU A 146 3.18 5.70 -6.34
CA GLU A 146 2.15 5.83 -7.38
C GLU A 146 0.77 5.38 -6.87
N VAL A 147 0.71 4.19 -6.26
CA VAL A 147 -0.52 3.68 -5.64
C VAL A 147 -1.03 4.67 -4.59
N ARG A 148 -0.14 5.17 -3.72
CA ARG A 148 -0.53 6.11 -2.69
C ARG A 148 -1.06 7.42 -3.28
N ARG A 149 -0.44 7.92 -4.34
CA ARG A 149 -0.89 9.13 -5.04
C ARG A 149 -2.29 8.95 -5.63
N GLU A 150 -2.58 7.79 -6.22
CA GLU A 150 -3.89 7.46 -6.76
C GLU A 150 -4.95 7.36 -5.65
N GLU A 151 -4.62 6.72 -4.52
CA GLU A 151 -5.48 6.66 -3.33
C GLU A 151 -5.83 8.06 -2.83
N LEU A 152 -4.83 8.93 -2.62
CA LEU A 152 -5.04 10.31 -2.16
C LEU A 152 -5.96 11.09 -3.11
N SER A 153 -5.80 10.91 -4.43
CA SER A 153 -6.67 11.53 -5.42
C SER A 153 -8.10 11.00 -5.34
N SER A 154 -8.25 9.68 -5.15
CA SER A 154 -9.54 9.03 -5.00
C SER A 154 -10.27 9.53 -3.74
N HIS A 155 -9.59 9.57 -2.60
CA HIS A 155 -10.16 10.05 -1.34
C HIS A 155 -10.66 11.49 -1.42
N ARG A 156 -9.89 12.38 -2.05
CA ARG A 156 -10.31 13.78 -2.29
C ARG A 156 -11.56 13.84 -3.16
N SER A 157 -11.59 13.09 -4.26
CA SER A 157 -12.74 13.01 -5.15
C SER A 157 -13.99 12.51 -4.42
N LEU A 158 -13.87 11.46 -3.61
CA LEU A 158 -14.94 10.92 -2.77
C LEU A 158 -15.50 11.98 -1.79
N LEU A 159 -14.62 12.71 -1.11
CA LEU A 159 -15.02 13.79 -0.21
C LEU A 159 -15.76 14.90 -0.95
N ASP A 160 -15.27 15.32 -2.12
CA ASP A 160 -15.92 16.36 -2.91
C ASP A 160 -17.29 15.93 -3.43
N ILE A 161 -17.43 14.68 -3.89
CA ILE A 161 -18.72 14.11 -4.31
C ILE A 161 -19.69 14.07 -3.13
N HIS A 162 -19.25 13.66 -1.95
CA HIS A 162 -20.06 13.64 -0.74
C HIS A 162 -20.56 15.05 -0.39
N LYS A 163 -19.65 16.03 -0.35
CA LYS A 163 -19.99 17.44 -0.10
C LYS A 163 -21.03 17.96 -1.08
N GLN A 164 -20.86 17.69 -2.37
CA GLN A 164 -21.81 18.13 -3.40
C GLN A 164 -23.20 17.54 -3.18
N ARG A 165 -23.29 16.24 -2.86
CA ARG A 165 -24.58 15.57 -2.58
C ARG A 165 -25.27 16.15 -1.35
N VAL A 166 -24.53 16.36 -0.26
CA VAL A 166 -25.07 16.99 0.96
C VAL A 166 -25.61 18.38 0.67
N LEU A 167 -24.85 19.22 -0.05
CA LEU A 167 -25.28 20.56 -0.43
C LEU A 167 -26.52 20.54 -1.34
N GLN A 168 -26.62 19.55 -2.23
CA GLN A 168 -27.80 19.37 -3.07
C GLN A 168 -29.04 19.04 -2.22
N TRP A 169 -28.95 18.07 -1.30
CA TRP A 169 -30.05 17.71 -0.41
C TRP A 169 -30.48 18.86 0.50
N LEU A 170 -29.52 19.63 1.00
CA LEU A 170 -29.77 20.88 1.73
C LEU A 170 -30.56 21.87 0.88
N GLY A 171 -30.17 22.07 -0.39
CA GLY A 171 -30.88 22.96 -1.31
C GLY A 171 -32.31 22.52 -1.62
N GLU A 172 -32.55 21.22 -1.77
CA GLU A 172 -33.88 20.65 -2.02
C GLU A 172 -34.82 20.85 -0.81
N ALA A 173 -34.31 20.76 0.41
CA ALA A 173 -35.10 20.95 1.64
C ALA A 173 -35.61 22.39 1.83
N VAL A 174 -34.98 23.39 1.20
CA VAL A 174 -35.32 24.81 1.35
C VAL A 174 -36.51 25.26 0.48
N ASN A 175 -36.90 24.46 -0.52
CA ASN A 175 -37.86 24.90 -1.55
C ASN A 175 -39.35 24.66 -1.21
N TYR A 176 -39.68 24.15 -0.03
CA TYR A 176 -41.06 23.82 0.33
C TYR A 176 -41.53 24.64 1.54
N PHE A 177 -42.13 25.80 1.26
CA PHE A 177 -42.85 26.60 2.26
C PHE A 177 -44.33 26.64 1.89
N PRO A 178 -45.24 26.44 2.87
CA PRO A 178 -46.68 26.41 2.62
C PRO A 178 -47.20 27.82 2.28
N ASP A 179 -48.13 27.91 1.33
CA ASP A 179 -48.89 29.12 1.03
C ASP A 179 -50.34 28.97 1.52
N PHE A 180 -50.64 29.70 2.59
CA PHE A 180 -51.96 29.68 3.22
C PHE A 180 -52.99 30.60 2.54
N SER A 181 -52.63 31.30 1.46
CA SER A 181 -53.52 32.24 0.78
C SER A 181 -54.84 31.60 0.34
N GLY A 182 -54.79 30.40 -0.24
CA GLY A 182 -55.97 29.64 -0.67
C GLY A 182 -56.83 29.17 0.50
N LEU A 183 -56.21 28.69 1.58
CA LEU A 183 -56.89 28.28 2.82
C LEU A 183 -57.67 29.44 3.47
N LEU A 184 -57.03 30.59 3.58
CA LEU A 184 -57.64 31.80 4.14
C LEU A 184 -58.77 32.33 3.24
N GLN A 185 -58.61 32.22 1.92
CA GLN A 185 -59.64 32.61 0.97
C GLN A 185 -60.87 31.69 1.07
N ASP A 186 -60.69 30.36 1.16
CA ASP A 186 -61.79 29.41 1.35
C ASP A 186 -62.56 29.68 2.66
N TYR A 187 -61.83 29.94 3.76
CA TYR A 187 -62.46 30.34 5.02
C TYR A 187 -63.33 31.61 4.86
N SER A 188 -62.79 32.65 4.21
CA SER A 188 -63.51 33.89 3.93
C SER A 188 -64.77 33.63 3.08
N ASP A 189 -64.66 32.83 2.03
CA ASP A 189 -65.77 32.52 1.12
C ASP A 189 -66.86 31.66 1.78
N ARG A 190 -66.47 30.74 2.67
CA ARG A 190 -67.42 29.96 3.50
C ARG A 190 -68.16 30.86 4.49
N CYS A 191 -67.48 31.82 5.12
CA CYS A 191 -68.10 32.81 6.01
C CYS A 191 -69.09 33.71 5.25
N ASN A 192 -68.67 34.27 4.11
CA ASN A 192 -69.53 35.09 3.25
C ASN A 192 -70.79 34.36 2.81
N ARG A 193 -70.68 33.10 2.37
CA ARG A 193 -71.85 32.27 1.99
C ARG A 193 -72.79 32.03 3.17
N ALA A 194 -72.26 31.67 4.34
CA ALA A 194 -73.07 31.44 5.52
C ALA A 194 -73.84 32.69 5.97
N ILE A 195 -73.19 33.87 5.89
CA ILE A 195 -73.81 35.16 6.18
C ILE A 195 -74.86 35.52 5.12
N ALA A 196 -74.59 35.34 3.83
CA ALA A 196 -75.56 35.65 2.77
C ALA A 196 -76.83 34.78 2.86
N GLU A 197 -76.69 33.48 3.15
CA GLU A 197 -77.83 32.55 3.23
C GLU A 197 -78.66 32.73 4.50
N LYS A 198 -78.00 32.92 5.66
CA LYS A 198 -78.66 32.91 6.97
C LYS A 198 -78.90 34.31 7.52
N GLY A 199 -78.06 35.29 7.16
CA GLY A 199 -78.09 36.70 7.60
C GLY A 199 -79.47 37.38 7.51
N PRO A 200 -80.08 37.46 6.31
CA PRO A 200 -81.32 38.22 6.10
C PRO A 200 -82.54 37.74 6.91
N ARG A 201 -82.47 36.54 7.52
CA ARG A 201 -83.57 35.89 8.25
C ARG A 201 -83.41 35.98 9.77
N LEU A 202 -82.35 36.60 10.27
CA LEU A 202 -82.00 36.63 11.69
C LEU A 202 -82.68 37.80 12.40
N LYS A 203 -83.83 37.54 13.03
CA LYS A 203 -84.58 38.52 13.84
C LYS A 203 -84.58 38.21 15.35
N LYS A 204 -83.91 37.13 15.77
CA LYS A 204 -83.90 36.61 17.16
C LYS A 204 -82.50 36.18 17.57
N SER A 205 -82.17 36.27 18.85
CA SER A 205 -80.84 35.97 19.41
C SER A 205 -80.38 34.53 19.19
N LEU A 206 -81.28 33.55 19.27
CA LEU A 206 -80.92 32.11 19.16
C LEU A 206 -80.34 31.72 17.78
N PRO A 207 -80.98 32.05 16.64
CA PRO A 207 -80.39 31.72 15.35
C PRO A 207 -79.15 32.56 15.02
N VAL A 208 -78.93 33.73 15.66
CA VAL A 208 -77.67 34.49 15.55
C VAL A 208 -76.53 33.71 16.21
N MET A 209 -76.75 33.22 17.43
CA MET A 209 -75.77 32.39 18.14
C MET A 209 -75.39 31.14 17.33
N ARG A 210 -76.35 30.47 16.67
CA ARG A 210 -76.06 29.31 15.81
C ARG A 210 -75.20 29.64 14.59
N LEU A 211 -75.33 30.85 14.03
CA LEU A 211 -74.49 31.27 12.92
C LEU A 211 -73.07 31.59 13.40
N LEU A 212 -72.92 32.25 14.55
CA LEU A 212 -71.62 32.49 15.18
C LEU A 212 -70.90 31.17 15.50
N ASP A 213 -71.61 30.19 16.07
CA ASP A 213 -71.07 28.83 16.29
C ASP A 213 -70.60 28.17 14.97
N THR A 214 -71.28 28.45 13.85
CA THR A 214 -70.89 27.90 12.54
C THR A 214 -69.61 28.55 12.04
N ILE A 215 -69.49 29.88 12.17
CA ILE A 215 -68.29 30.64 11.79
C ILE A 215 -67.10 30.22 12.67
N GLU A 216 -67.31 30.02 13.97
CA GLU A 216 -66.27 29.53 14.88
C GLU A 216 -65.79 28.13 14.49
N LYS A 217 -66.71 27.23 14.09
CA LYS A 217 -66.32 25.91 13.55
C LYS A 217 -65.47 26.03 12.30
N PHE A 218 -65.82 26.93 11.37
CA PHE A 218 -65.01 27.15 10.17
C PHE A 218 -63.62 27.70 10.50
N LYS A 219 -63.52 28.57 11.50
CA LYS A 219 -62.24 29.08 12.00
C LYS A 219 -61.39 27.95 12.57
N GLN A 220 -61.97 27.11 13.42
CA GLN A 220 -61.27 25.96 14.01
C GLN A 220 -60.82 24.97 12.94
N GLU A 221 -61.66 24.67 11.95
CA GLU A 221 -61.28 23.82 10.81
C GLU A 221 -60.09 24.41 10.02
N CYS A 222 -60.10 25.72 9.77
CA CYS A 222 -59.00 26.39 9.07
C CYS A 222 -57.71 26.39 9.91
N SER A 223 -57.80 26.66 11.22
CA SER A 223 -56.67 26.61 12.14
C SER A 223 -56.04 25.22 12.16
N ASN A 224 -56.85 24.18 12.31
CA ASN A 224 -56.37 22.80 12.33
C ASN A 224 -55.66 22.41 11.02
N LYS A 225 -56.12 22.92 9.87
CA LYS A 225 -55.43 22.69 8.59
C LYS A 225 -54.09 23.42 8.49
N ILE A 226 -54.03 24.67 8.97
CA ILE A 226 -52.78 25.42 9.06
C ILE A 226 -51.77 24.66 9.93
N ASP A 227 -52.20 24.23 11.12
CA ASP A 227 -51.35 23.47 12.06
C ASP A 227 -50.85 22.17 11.43
N HIS A 228 -51.72 21.44 10.70
CA HIS A 228 -51.35 20.21 10.02
C HIS A 228 -50.32 20.43 8.91
N GLU A 229 -50.49 21.44 8.04
CA GLU A 229 -49.50 21.75 7.00
C GLU A 229 -48.15 22.18 7.58
N ILE A 230 -48.15 22.90 8.72
CA ILE A 230 -46.92 23.26 9.43
C ILE A 230 -46.23 22.02 10.00
N GLU A 231 -47.00 21.10 10.59
CA GLU A 231 -46.49 19.84 11.12
C GLU A 231 -45.84 18.99 10.01
N ASP A 232 -46.49 18.88 8.85
CA ASP A 232 -45.97 18.17 7.68
C ASP A 232 -44.66 18.77 7.17
N VAL A 233 -44.57 20.10 7.11
CA VAL A 233 -43.33 20.81 6.70
C VAL A 233 -42.22 20.58 7.72
N ASN A 234 -42.52 20.69 9.02
CA ASN A 234 -41.55 20.44 10.09
C ASN A 234 -41.07 18.99 10.10
N HIS A 235 -41.96 18.03 9.85
CA HIS A 235 -41.61 16.62 9.73
C HIS A 235 -40.70 16.38 8.52
N THR A 236 -41.00 17.01 7.37
CA THR A 236 -40.17 16.93 6.17
C THR A 236 -38.78 17.52 6.40
N LEU A 237 -38.69 18.71 7.00
CA LEU A 237 -37.41 19.33 7.38
C LEU A 237 -36.59 18.43 8.30
N SER A 238 -37.22 17.89 9.36
CA SER A 238 -36.55 17.00 10.32
C SER A 238 -36.03 15.73 9.63
N ARG A 239 -36.82 15.16 8.71
CA ARG A 239 -36.39 14.01 7.91
C ARG A 239 -35.18 14.34 7.04
N SER A 240 -35.17 15.49 6.37
CA SER A 240 -34.05 15.93 5.55
C SER A 240 -32.77 16.13 6.37
N VAL A 241 -32.89 16.72 7.57
CA VAL A 241 -31.76 16.88 8.50
C VAL A 241 -31.19 15.53 8.88
N ASN A 242 -32.03 14.59 9.33
CA ASN A 242 -31.60 13.26 9.74
C ASN A 242 -30.89 12.51 8.60
N ILE A 243 -31.38 12.61 7.35
CA ILE A 243 -30.74 11.97 6.19
C ILE A 243 -29.32 12.51 5.98
N VAL A 244 -29.12 13.83 6.13
CA VAL A 244 -27.80 14.44 5.96
C VAL A 244 -26.86 14.03 7.10
N GLU A 245 -27.34 14.03 8.35
CA GLU A 245 -26.56 13.60 9.52
C GLU A 245 -26.13 12.13 9.40
N GLU A 246 -27.07 11.24 9.08
CA GLU A 246 -26.78 9.82 8.86
C GLU A 246 -25.79 9.63 7.70
N SER A 247 -25.94 10.38 6.61
CA SER A 247 -25.00 10.30 5.50
C SER A 247 -23.60 10.77 5.87
N ASN A 248 -23.46 11.79 6.71
CA ASN A 248 -22.16 12.25 7.22
C ASN A 248 -21.52 11.22 8.14
N GLU A 249 -22.30 10.61 9.03
CA GLU A 249 -21.84 9.55 9.92
C GLU A 249 -21.37 8.33 9.13
N ILE A 250 -22.17 7.87 8.15
CA ILE A 250 -21.80 6.76 7.27
C ILE A 250 -20.51 7.08 6.52
N PHE A 251 -20.36 8.28 5.96
CA PHE A 251 -19.14 8.68 5.28
C PHE A 251 -17.92 8.61 6.22
N MET A 252 -18.02 9.19 7.42
CA MET A 252 -16.93 9.17 8.39
C MET A 252 -16.60 7.76 8.90
N SER A 253 -17.58 6.86 8.99
CA SER A 253 -17.34 5.47 9.37
C SER A 253 -16.50 4.68 8.34
N GLN A 254 -16.50 5.12 7.08
CA GLN A 254 -15.70 4.53 6.00
C GLN A 254 -14.27 5.09 5.96
N VAL A 255 -14.03 6.21 6.62
CA VAL A 255 -12.72 6.89 6.71
C VAL A 255 -11.91 6.27 7.84
N VAL A 256 -11.28 5.13 7.56
CA VAL A 256 -10.53 4.34 8.57
C VAL A 256 -9.03 4.64 8.48
N SER A 257 -8.41 4.86 9.65
CA SER A 257 -7.00 5.18 9.76
C SER A 257 -6.09 3.98 9.43
N PHE A 258 -4.85 4.25 9.04
CA PHE A 258 -3.83 3.20 8.88
C PHE A 258 -3.60 2.39 10.15
N ASP A 259 -3.64 3.03 11.33
CA ASP A 259 -3.43 2.36 12.62
C ASP A 259 -4.55 1.34 12.91
N ASP A 260 -5.75 1.62 12.41
CA ASP A 260 -6.94 0.76 12.52
C ASP A 260 -7.11 -0.22 11.34
N GLY A 261 -6.12 -0.27 10.43
CA GLY A 261 -6.14 -1.18 9.28
C GLY A 261 -6.88 -0.65 8.04
N GLY A 262 -7.20 0.64 8.01
CA GLY A 262 -7.69 1.36 6.84
C GLY A 262 -6.57 1.93 5.98
N ASN A 263 -6.93 2.86 5.09
CA ASN A 263 -6.05 3.45 4.09
C ASN A 263 -5.96 4.99 4.16
N TYR A 264 -6.50 5.61 5.23
CA TYR A 264 -6.43 7.06 5.41
C TYR A 264 -5.28 7.46 6.35
N GLY A 265 -4.54 8.48 5.95
CA GLY A 265 -3.58 9.17 6.80
C GLY A 265 -4.25 10.13 7.77
N SER A 266 -3.60 10.42 8.89
CA SER A 266 -4.11 11.33 9.93
C SER A 266 -4.50 12.71 9.38
N GLU A 267 -3.73 13.26 8.44
CA GLU A 267 -4.02 14.53 7.79
C GLU A 267 -5.28 14.48 6.90
N GLU A 268 -5.52 13.36 6.20
CA GLU A 268 -6.72 13.18 5.38
C GLU A 268 -7.96 13.08 6.25
N ILE A 269 -7.88 12.33 7.35
CA ILE A 269 -8.98 12.19 8.32
C ILE A 269 -9.30 13.54 8.96
N ALA A 270 -8.26 14.29 9.35
CA ALA A 270 -8.44 15.63 9.91
C ALA A 270 -9.10 16.58 8.91
N THR A 271 -8.73 16.49 7.63
CA THR A 271 -9.34 17.28 6.55
C THR A 271 -10.80 16.87 6.34
N ALA A 272 -11.08 15.57 6.20
CA ALA A 272 -12.44 15.06 6.05
C ALA A 272 -13.33 15.51 7.20
N LYS A 273 -12.88 15.32 8.45
CA LYS A 273 -13.62 15.73 9.64
C LYS A 273 -13.93 17.23 9.63
N LYS A 274 -12.94 18.07 9.33
CA LYS A 274 -13.12 19.53 9.27
C LYS A 274 -14.17 19.93 8.22
N GLU A 275 -14.18 19.28 7.07
CA GLU A 275 -15.15 19.54 6.01
C GLU A 275 -16.56 19.05 6.38
N ILE A 276 -16.68 17.88 7.01
CA ILE A 276 -17.95 17.37 7.55
C ILE A 276 -18.49 18.30 8.65
N ASP A 277 -17.66 18.71 9.61
CA ASP A 277 -18.04 19.68 10.66
C ASP A 277 -18.54 21.00 10.06
N ALA A 278 -18.00 21.41 8.90
CA ALA A 278 -18.46 22.61 8.19
C ALA A 278 -19.84 22.40 7.55
N LEU A 279 -20.09 21.23 6.96
CA LEU A 279 -21.41 20.87 6.44
C LEU A 279 -22.47 20.82 7.55
N GLU A 280 -22.15 20.23 8.70
CA GLU A 280 -23.06 20.16 9.86
C GLU A 280 -23.43 21.55 10.38
N LYS A 281 -22.46 22.47 10.43
CA LYS A 281 -22.74 23.87 10.79
C LYS A 281 -23.68 24.57 9.81
N ILE A 282 -23.51 24.31 8.51
CA ILE A 282 -24.41 24.84 7.47
C ILE A 282 -25.80 24.25 7.67
N LEU A 283 -25.90 22.93 7.83
CA LEU A 283 -27.15 22.21 8.07
C LEU A 283 -27.92 22.77 9.27
N HIS A 284 -27.27 22.90 10.42
CA HIS A 284 -27.92 23.40 11.64
C HIS A 284 -28.37 24.86 11.50
N LYS A 285 -27.58 25.69 10.81
CA LYS A 285 -27.93 27.08 10.54
C LYS A 285 -29.16 27.17 9.63
N ASP A 286 -29.20 26.35 8.58
CA ASP A 286 -30.30 26.32 7.63
C ASP A 286 -31.58 25.73 8.26
N ASP A 287 -31.49 24.66 9.06
CA ASP A 287 -32.63 24.11 9.82
C ASP A 287 -33.22 25.16 10.76
N THR A 288 -32.37 25.80 11.57
CA THR A 288 -32.80 26.87 12.49
C THR A 288 -33.48 28.01 11.74
N GLY A 289 -32.88 28.46 10.63
CA GLY A 289 -33.42 29.52 9.79
C GLY A 289 -34.75 29.15 9.14
N ASN A 290 -34.89 27.91 8.66
CA ASN A 290 -36.11 27.42 8.03
C ASN A 290 -37.24 27.25 9.05
N ARG A 291 -36.97 26.71 10.25
CA ARG A 291 -37.95 26.62 11.34
C ARG A 291 -38.46 28.01 11.76
N GLN A 292 -37.57 29.00 11.84
CA GLN A 292 -37.97 30.39 12.10
C GLN A 292 -38.86 30.96 11.00
N LYS A 293 -38.56 30.67 9.72
CA LYS A 293 -39.41 31.07 8.59
C LYS A 293 -40.79 30.40 8.66
N VAL A 294 -40.86 29.09 8.90
CA VAL A 294 -42.12 28.35 9.06
C VAL A 294 -42.95 28.94 10.19
N ALA A 295 -42.35 29.18 11.37
CA ALA A 295 -43.04 29.80 12.50
C ALA A 295 -43.57 31.20 12.17
N LYS A 296 -42.83 32.00 11.40
CA LYS A 296 -43.27 33.32 10.96
C LYS A 296 -44.44 33.25 9.99
N ILE A 297 -44.41 32.33 9.03
CA ILE A 297 -45.51 32.11 8.07
C ILE A 297 -46.77 31.63 8.81
N ALA A 298 -46.62 30.69 9.75
CA ALA A 298 -47.67 30.22 10.62
C ALA A 298 -48.34 31.35 11.40
N GLN A 299 -47.53 32.21 12.05
CA GLN A 299 -48.03 33.35 12.79
C GLN A 299 -48.79 34.32 11.87
N GLN A 300 -48.24 34.64 10.69
CA GLN A 300 -48.91 35.51 9.71
C GLN A 300 -50.25 34.93 9.25
N ALA A 301 -50.34 33.61 9.04
CA ALA A 301 -51.59 32.95 8.66
C ALA A 301 -52.62 33.01 9.80
N SER A 302 -52.21 32.76 11.04
CA SER A 302 -53.06 32.85 12.23
C SER A 302 -53.57 34.26 12.48
N ASP A 303 -52.70 35.28 12.36
CA ASP A 303 -53.07 36.68 12.48
C ASP A 303 -54.12 37.07 11.43
N ARG A 304 -53.90 36.67 10.17
CA ARG A 304 -54.87 36.93 9.09
C ARG A 304 -56.19 36.19 9.29
N LEU A 305 -56.15 34.95 9.78
CA LEU A 305 -57.36 34.19 10.10
C LEU A 305 -58.19 34.91 11.18
N ASN A 306 -57.53 35.38 12.24
CA ASN A 306 -58.16 36.15 13.30
C ASN A 306 -58.70 37.49 12.80
N ASP A 307 -57.98 38.20 11.93
CA ASP A 307 -58.45 39.45 11.32
C ASP A 307 -59.69 39.23 10.45
N ILE A 308 -59.72 38.18 9.62
CA ILE A 308 -60.88 37.83 8.81
C ILE A 308 -62.06 37.51 9.73
N HIS A 309 -61.85 36.68 10.75
CA HIS A 309 -62.87 36.32 11.72
C HIS A 309 -63.43 37.55 12.47
N LYS A 310 -62.56 38.44 12.94
CA LYS A 310 -62.96 39.69 13.62
C LYS A 310 -63.78 40.59 12.71
N LYS A 311 -63.39 40.76 11.45
CA LYS A 311 -64.18 41.54 10.47
C LYS A 311 -65.60 40.99 10.33
N PHE A 312 -65.76 39.67 10.30
CA PHE A 312 -67.10 39.06 10.25
C PHE A 312 -67.89 39.31 11.52
N PHE A 313 -67.26 39.21 12.70
CA PHE A 313 -67.89 39.53 13.97
C PHE A 313 -68.33 41.00 14.04
N ASP A 314 -67.47 41.94 13.66
CA ASP A 314 -67.74 43.39 13.71
C ASP A 314 -68.87 43.77 12.74
N VAL A 315 -68.88 43.21 11.51
CA VAL A 315 -69.97 43.38 10.54
C VAL A 315 -71.28 42.86 11.12
N PHE A 316 -71.26 41.69 11.78
CA PHE A 316 -72.46 41.10 12.37
C PHE A 316 -73.01 41.89 13.55
N VAL A 317 -72.13 42.41 14.42
CA VAL A 317 -72.50 43.24 15.57
C VAL A 317 -73.04 44.60 15.13
N SER A 318 -72.53 45.17 14.04
CA SER A 318 -73.01 46.46 13.50
C SER A 318 -74.37 46.41 12.79
N GLN A 319 -74.86 45.22 12.44
CA GLN A 319 -76.13 45.01 11.74
C GLN A 319 -77.28 44.56 12.67
N LEU A 320 -76.99 44.30 13.94
CA LEU A 320 -77.95 43.99 15.00
C LEU A 320 -78.41 45.27 15.72
#